data_AF-A0A1A8ZAA3-F1
#
_entry.id   AF-A0A1A8ZAA3-F1
#
_cell.length_a   1.000
_cell.length_b   1.000
_cell.length_c   1.000
_cell.angle_alpha   90.00
_cell.angle_beta   90.00
_cell.angle_gamma   90.00
#
_symmetry.space_group_name_H-M   'P 1'
#
loop_
_entity.id
_entity.type
_entity.pdbx_description
1 polymer ?
#
loop_
_entity_poly.entity_id
_entity_poly.type
_entity_poly.pdbx_seq_one_letter_code
_entity_poly.pdbx_strand_id
1 'polypeptide(L)'
;MRWRLLDEETAAILIACTDVDGLFVDRVFPHEPLYERYTLLACAPSGLLLGAIDGTGPAWFGNFVVEGTHIPGRAASERCGDSCWECYESMKELLDVRVVGHRPVADGSGLLDIELEGHRRDDDSNGGGSVAPAVFGYRLFVWSTANGSSEETQVAASPPEHGGAAPPSQNL
;
A
#
# COMPACT_ATOMS: atom_id res chain seq x y z
N MET A 1 7.68 6.66 37.09
CA MET A 1 7.26 6.81 35.67
C MET A 1 6.18 5.76 35.40
N ARG A 2 5.19 6.00 34.54
CA ARG A 2 4.15 5.02 34.17
C ARG A 2 4.02 4.98 32.65
N TRP A 3 3.93 3.79 32.08
CA TRP A 3 3.66 3.58 30.66
C TRP A 3 2.16 3.71 30.41
N ARG A 4 1.78 4.27 29.26
CA ARG A 4 0.37 4.38 28.84
C ARG A 4 0.23 3.69 27.50
N LEU A 5 -0.71 2.76 27.40
CA LEU A 5 -1.15 2.25 26.12
C LEU A 5 -2.33 3.11 25.69
N LEU A 6 -2.20 3.65 24.49
CA LEU A 6 -3.20 4.51 23.87
C LEU A 6 -3.90 3.70 22.79
N ASP A 7 -5.19 3.93 22.65
CA ASP A 7 -5.91 3.61 21.44
C ASP A 7 -5.34 4.47 20.31
N GLU A 8 -4.92 3.86 19.20
CA GLU A 8 -4.25 4.57 18.11
C GLU A 8 -5.19 5.57 17.41
N GLU A 9 -6.45 5.20 17.23
CA GLU A 9 -7.44 5.98 16.48
C GLU A 9 -7.96 7.18 17.30
N THR A 10 -8.25 6.96 18.58
CA THR A 10 -8.90 7.97 19.43
C THR A 10 -7.94 8.68 20.37
N ALA A 11 -6.69 8.23 20.46
CA ALA A 11 -5.69 8.63 21.46
C ALA A 11 -6.17 8.44 22.92
N ALA A 12 -7.25 7.70 23.15
CA ALA A 12 -7.77 7.43 24.48
C ALA A 12 -6.79 6.56 25.27
N ILE A 13 -6.58 6.87 26.55
CA ILE A 13 -5.77 6.01 27.43
C ILE A 13 -6.58 4.75 27.72
N LEU A 14 -6.15 3.64 27.14
CA LEU A 14 -6.75 2.32 27.40
C LEU A 14 -6.31 1.80 28.77
N ILE A 15 -5.02 1.94 29.09
CA ILE A 15 -4.46 1.52 30.38
C ILE A 15 -3.19 2.31 30.72
N ALA A 16 -2.92 2.44 32.02
CA ALA A 16 -1.66 2.97 32.53
C ALA A 16 -0.98 1.93 33.44
N CYS A 17 0.22 1.49 33.04
CA CYS A 17 1.00 0.46 33.71
C CYS A 17 2.18 1.08 34.46
N THR A 18 2.54 0.52 35.62
CA THR A 18 3.76 0.93 36.35
C THR A 18 5.02 0.50 35.60
N ASP A 19 4.96 -0.64 34.90
CA ASP A 19 6.01 -1.14 34.02
C ASP A 19 5.40 -1.97 32.87
N VAL A 20 6.19 -2.23 31.83
CA VAL A 20 5.86 -3.13 30.71
C VAL A 20 6.99 -4.13 30.54
N ASP A 21 6.81 -5.31 31.12
CA ASP A 21 7.74 -6.43 30.97
C ASP A 21 7.32 -7.32 29.79
N GLY A 22 8.27 -7.96 29.11
CA GLY A 22 7.96 -8.96 28.09
C GLY A 22 7.46 -8.43 26.73
N LEU A 23 7.20 -7.13 26.57
CA LEU A 23 6.71 -6.56 25.31
C LEU A 23 7.83 -6.28 24.30
N PHE A 24 8.99 -5.88 24.80
CA PHE A 24 10.18 -5.53 24.01
C PHE A 24 11.31 -6.53 24.16
N VAL A 25 11.02 -7.75 24.64
CA VAL A 25 12.02 -8.81 24.56
C VAL A 25 12.30 -9.01 23.08
N ASP A 26 13.58 -9.09 22.71
CA ASP A 26 13.98 -9.72 21.47
C ASP A 26 13.42 -11.13 21.51
N ARG A 27 12.19 -11.28 21.02
CA ARG A 27 11.70 -12.56 20.59
C ARG A 27 12.66 -12.90 19.47
N VAL A 28 13.63 -13.74 19.78
CA VAL A 28 14.08 -14.73 18.82
C VAL A 28 12.78 -15.43 18.46
N PHE A 29 12.11 -14.94 17.41
CA PHE A 29 11.02 -15.69 16.81
C PHE A 29 11.60 -17.08 16.63
N PRO A 30 10.91 -18.14 17.08
CA PRO A 30 11.48 -19.49 17.08
C PRO A 30 12.02 -19.87 15.69
N HIS A 31 11.57 -19.17 14.65
CA HIS A 31 12.15 -19.10 13.32
C HIS A 31 12.34 -17.63 12.91
N GLU A 32 13.51 -17.27 12.39
CA GLU A 32 13.73 -15.98 11.73
C GLU A 32 12.71 -15.83 10.59
N PRO A 33 12.03 -14.66 10.44
CA PRO A 33 11.04 -14.48 9.38
C PRO A 33 11.70 -14.75 8.03
N LEU A 34 11.15 -15.71 7.30
CA LEU A 34 11.65 -16.06 5.98
C LEU A 34 11.26 -14.95 5.01
N TYR A 35 12.24 -14.13 4.64
CA TYR A 35 12.07 -13.15 3.59
C TYR A 35 11.95 -13.85 2.25
N GLU A 36 10.81 -13.64 1.62
CA GLU A 36 10.50 -14.11 0.28
C GLU A 36 10.81 -13.00 -0.73
N ARG A 37 11.16 -13.43 -1.95
CA ARG A 37 11.33 -12.52 -3.09
C ARG A 37 10.14 -12.60 -4.01
N TYR A 38 9.60 -11.44 -4.33
CA TYR A 38 8.48 -11.29 -5.26
C TYR A 38 8.94 -10.48 -6.46
N THR A 39 8.51 -10.89 -7.65
CA THR A 39 8.68 -10.10 -8.86
C THR A 39 7.31 -9.62 -9.32
N LEU A 40 7.10 -8.30 -9.29
CA LEU A 40 5.98 -7.66 -9.95
C LEU A 40 6.36 -7.42 -11.40
N LEU A 41 5.56 -7.92 -12.35
CA LEU A 41 5.88 -7.88 -13.77
C LEU A 41 5.17 -6.71 -14.45
N ALA A 42 5.85 -6.05 -15.39
CA ALA A 42 5.27 -5.00 -16.24
C ALA A 42 4.44 -3.93 -15.49
N CYS A 43 5.04 -3.37 -14.45
CA CYS A 43 4.45 -2.35 -13.60
C CYS A 43 4.75 -0.93 -14.09
N ALA A 44 3.81 -0.01 -13.85
CA ALA A 44 4.01 1.44 -13.95
C ALA A 44 4.02 2.02 -12.52
N PRO A 45 5.17 2.02 -11.81
CA PRO A 45 5.23 2.48 -10.44
C PRO A 45 4.96 3.99 -10.35
N SER A 46 4.38 4.40 -9.23
CA SER A 46 4.12 5.80 -8.91
C SER A 46 4.35 6.07 -7.42
N GLY A 47 4.32 7.34 -7.04
CA GLY A 47 4.46 7.77 -5.64
C GLY A 47 5.74 7.28 -4.97
N LEU A 48 5.62 6.77 -3.74
CA LEU A 48 6.77 6.33 -2.95
C LEU A 48 7.54 5.16 -3.59
N LEU A 49 6.84 4.27 -4.31
CA LEU A 49 7.48 3.13 -4.97
C LEU A 49 8.40 3.58 -6.11
N LEU A 50 7.93 4.54 -6.93
CA LEU A 50 8.76 5.16 -7.96
C LEU A 50 9.95 5.91 -7.33
N GLY A 51 9.70 6.66 -6.25
CA GLY A 51 10.78 7.34 -5.52
C GLY A 51 11.87 6.38 -5.04
N ALA A 52 11.51 5.22 -4.48
CA ALA A 52 12.49 4.23 -4.04
C ALA A 52 13.28 3.61 -5.20
N ILE A 53 12.62 3.35 -6.33
CA ILE A 53 13.27 2.88 -7.56
C ILE A 53 14.30 3.90 -8.06
N ASP A 54 13.97 5.18 -8.02
CA ASP A 54 14.87 6.27 -8.42
C ASP A 54 15.92 6.65 -7.35
N GLY A 55 15.93 5.96 -6.19
CA GLY A 55 16.84 6.23 -5.08
C GLY A 55 16.55 7.54 -4.32
N THR A 56 15.39 8.16 -4.54
CA THR A 56 14.95 9.41 -3.89
C THR A 56 13.93 9.18 -2.76
N GLY A 57 13.37 7.97 -2.70
CA GLY A 57 12.35 7.56 -1.74
C GLY A 57 12.89 6.69 -0.61
N PRO A 58 11.99 6.13 0.22
CA PRO A 58 12.39 5.29 1.34
C PRO A 58 12.97 3.96 0.85
N ALA A 59 14.03 3.48 1.51
CA ALA A 59 14.57 2.14 1.27
C ALA A 59 13.68 1.03 1.87
N TRP A 60 12.70 1.42 2.69
CA TRP A 60 11.83 0.51 3.44
C TRP A 60 10.41 1.06 3.54
N PHE A 61 9.42 0.22 3.26
CA PHE A 61 8.02 0.63 3.16
C PHE A 61 7.15 0.15 4.32
N GLY A 62 7.67 -0.69 5.22
CA GLY A 62 6.86 -1.36 6.23
C GLY A 62 5.88 -2.34 5.58
N ASN A 63 4.60 -2.24 5.88
CA ASN A 63 3.62 -3.24 5.47
C ASN A 63 2.87 -2.80 4.20
N PHE A 64 2.76 -3.72 3.23
CA PHE A 64 1.90 -3.60 2.07
C PHE A 64 0.69 -4.50 2.19
N VAL A 65 -0.43 -4.04 1.65
CA VAL A 65 -1.56 -4.91 1.30
C VAL A 65 -1.64 -5.04 -0.21
N VAL A 66 -1.72 -6.29 -0.63
CA VAL A 66 -2.12 -6.69 -1.98
C VAL A 66 -3.61 -6.97 -1.94
N GLU A 67 -4.41 -6.21 -2.70
CA GLU A 67 -5.85 -6.49 -2.87
C GLU A 67 -6.14 -6.86 -4.33
N GLY A 68 -6.90 -7.95 -4.53
CA GLY A 68 -7.37 -8.35 -5.83
C GLY A 68 -8.59 -7.55 -6.30
N THR A 69 -8.63 -7.18 -7.57
CA THR A 69 -9.82 -6.60 -8.22
C THR A 69 -10.74 -7.71 -8.69
N HIS A 70 -11.88 -7.89 -8.01
CA HIS A 70 -12.83 -8.96 -8.33
C HIS A 70 -13.96 -8.52 -9.29
N ILE A 71 -14.11 -7.23 -9.59
CA ILE A 71 -15.10 -6.73 -10.56
C ILE A 71 -14.51 -6.74 -11.98
N PRO A 72 -15.08 -7.49 -12.94
CA PRO A 72 -14.63 -7.46 -14.32
C PRO A 72 -14.76 -6.08 -14.96
N GLY A 73 -13.73 -5.65 -15.70
CA GLY A 73 -13.76 -4.40 -16.48
C GLY A 73 -13.59 -3.11 -15.66
N ARG A 74 -13.47 -3.21 -14.34
CA ARG A 74 -13.19 -2.08 -13.46
C ARG A 74 -11.69 -1.90 -13.29
N ALA A 75 -11.22 -0.65 -13.27
CA ALA A 75 -9.80 -0.36 -13.04
C ALA A 75 -9.40 -0.76 -11.62
N ALA A 76 -8.19 -1.31 -11.44
CA ALA A 76 -7.67 -1.71 -10.13
C ALA A 76 -7.50 -0.53 -9.15
N SER A 77 -7.42 0.69 -9.68
CA SER A 77 -7.42 1.94 -8.89
C SER A 77 -8.78 2.25 -8.26
N GLU A 78 -9.86 1.60 -8.67
CA GLU A 78 -11.20 1.86 -8.15
C GLU A 78 -11.63 0.79 -7.13
N ARG A 79 -11.74 1.17 -5.86
CA ARG A 79 -12.21 0.28 -4.77
C ARG A 79 -13.66 -0.19 -4.97
N CYS A 80 -13.96 -1.43 -4.54
CA CYS A 80 -15.33 -1.97 -4.50
C CYS A 80 -16.23 -1.36 -3.38
N GLY A 81 -15.84 -0.22 -2.81
CA GLY A 81 -16.41 0.32 -1.58
C GLY A 81 -15.87 -0.40 -0.33
N ASP A 82 -15.99 0.23 0.83
CA ASP A 82 -15.31 -0.21 2.05
C ASP A 82 -15.87 -1.49 2.66
N SER A 83 -17.09 -1.90 2.27
CA SER A 83 -17.79 -3.07 2.81
C SER A 83 -17.83 -4.27 1.85
N CYS A 84 -16.98 -4.31 0.84
CA CYS A 84 -16.94 -5.44 -0.09
C CYS A 84 -16.18 -6.62 0.51
N TRP A 85 -16.92 -7.71 0.74
CA TRP A 85 -16.40 -8.94 1.34
C TRP A 85 -15.36 -9.63 0.45
N GLU A 86 -15.60 -9.68 -0.86
CA GLU A 86 -14.71 -10.33 -1.83
C GLU A 86 -13.36 -9.61 -1.95
N CYS A 87 -13.35 -8.27 -1.89
CA CYS A 87 -12.12 -7.49 -1.77
C CYS A 87 -11.35 -7.90 -0.52
N TYR A 88 -12.02 -7.95 0.64
CA TYR A 88 -11.42 -8.31 1.93
C TYR A 88 -10.83 -9.73 1.94
N GLU A 89 -11.57 -10.74 1.46
CA GLU A 89 -11.07 -12.13 1.39
C GLU A 89 -9.83 -12.27 0.49
N SER A 90 -9.72 -11.43 -0.54
CA SER A 90 -8.59 -11.43 -1.46
C SER A 90 -7.36 -10.68 -0.94
N MET A 91 -7.49 -9.92 0.16
CA MET A 91 -6.37 -9.17 0.73
C MET A 91 -5.29 -10.11 1.24
N LYS A 92 -4.03 -9.74 0.98
CA LYS A 92 -2.85 -10.38 1.56
C LYS A 92 -1.91 -9.31 2.08
N GLU A 93 -1.45 -9.49 3.31
CA GLU A 93 -0.45 -8.61 3.90
C GLU A 93 0.97 -9.12 3.60
N LEU A 94 1.78 -8.22 3.05
CA LEU A 94 3.23 -8.36 2.97
C LEU A 94 3.83 -7.42 4.01
N LEU A 95 4.68 -7.95 4.87
CA LEU A 95 5.28 -7.26 6.00
C LEU A 95 6.74 -6.96 5.69
N ASP A 96 7.25 -5.86 6.24
CA ASP A 96 8.66 -5.46 6.13
C ASP A 96 9.15 -5.43 4.66
N VAL A 97 8.40 -4.72 3.80
CA VAL A 97 8.63 -4.71 2.36
C VAL A 97 9.68 -3.68 1.97
N ARG A 98 10.59 -4.10 1.08
CA ARG A 98 11.56 -3.23 0.41
C ARG A 98 11.71 -3.57 -1.07
N VAL A 99 12.10 -2.59 -1.87
CA VAL A 99 12.55 -2.81 -3.25
C VAL A 99 14.00 -3.26 -3.21
N VAL A 100 14.29 -4.41 -3.84
CA VAL A 100 15.65 -4.97 -3.92
C VAL A 100 16.25 -4.89 -5.32
N GLY A 101 15.40 -4.65 -6.32
CA GLY A 101 15.83 -4.52 -7.71
C GLY A 101 14.69 -4.08 -8.62
N HIS A 102 15.05 -3.64 -9.82
CA HIS A 102 14.10 -3.40 -10.89
C HIS A 102 14.82 -3.52 -12.24
N ARG A 103 14.06 -3.76 -13.31
CA ARG A 103 14.56 -3.71 -14.68
C ARG A 103 13.46 -3.28 -15.65
N PRO A 104 13.79 -2.65 -16.79
CA PRO A 104 12.82 -2.45 -17.86
C PRO A 104 12.27 -3.78 -18.39
N VAL A 105 10.99 -3.81 -18.75
CA VAL A 105 10.40 -4.93 -19.48
C VAL A 105 11.02 -5.00 -20.88
N ALA A 106 11.29 -6.22 -21.36
CA ALA A 106 11.97 -6.44 -22.64
C ALA A 106 11.17 -6.01 -23.88
N ASP A 107 9.87 -5.72 -23.74
CA ASP A 107 8.96 -5.40 -24.83
C ASP A 107 9.00 -3.92 -25.28
N GLY A 108 9.79 -3.08 -24.59
CA GLY A 108 9.92 -1.66 -24.92
C GLY A 108 8.72 -0.80 -24.53
N SER A 109 7.78 -1.32 -23.73
CA SER A 109 6.61 -0.60 -23.23
C SER A 109 6.95 0.57 -22.30
N GLY A 110 8.17 0.62 -21.77
CA GLY A 110 8.59 1.55 -20.71
C GLY A 110 8.13 1.12 -19.31
N LEU A 111 7.48 -0.05 -19.19
CA LEU A 111 7.11 -0.64 -17.91
C LEU A 111 8.34 -1.30 -17.24
N LEU A 112 8.21 -1.56 -15.94
CA LEU A 112 9.27 -2.15 -15.11
C LEU A 112 8.85 -3.50 -14.53
N ASP A 113 9.76 -4.47 -14.54
CA ASP A 113 9.72 -5.57 -13.58
C ASP A 113 10.35 -5.07 -12.27
N ILE A 114 9.68 -5.25 -11.14
CA ILE A 114 10.10 -4.76 -9.82
C ILE A 114 10.30 -5.95 -8.91
N GLU A 115 11.48 -6.06 -8.30
CA GLU A 115 11.80 -7.06 -7.30
C GLU A 115 11.57 -6.49 -5.89
N LEU A 116 10.68 -7.15 -5.16
CA LEU A 116 10.40 -6.87 -3.76
C LEU A 116 10.94 -7.98 -2.88
N GLU A 117 11.30 -7.62 -1.66
CA GLU A 117 11.58 -8.55 -0.59
C GLU A 117 10.73 -8.18 0.62
N GLY A 118 10.17 -9.17 1.30
CA GLY A 118 9.32 -9.01 2.48
C GLY A 118 8.93 -10.38 3.03
N HIS A 119 8.09 -10.42 4.07
CA HIS A 119 7.56 -11.67 4.61
C HIS A 119 6.03 -11.66 4.62
N ARG A 120 5.39 -12.80 4.36
CA ARG A 120 3.93 -12.91 4.49
C ARG A 120 3.56 -12.98 5.95
N ARG A 121 2.39 -12.46 6.30
CA ARG A 121 1.78 -12.77 7.60
C ARG A 121 1.46 -14.27 7.65
N ASP A 122 1.81 -14.95 8.73
CA ASP A 122 1.71 -16.43 8.83
C ASP A 122 0.30 -16.97 8.51
N ASP A 123 -0.74 -16.26 8.95
CA ASP A 123 -2.15 -16.60 8.71
C ASP A 123 -2.60 -16.36 7.25
N ASP A 124 -1.83 -15.59 6.47
CA ASP A 124 -2.06 -15.28 5.05
C ASP A 124 -1.30 -16.23 4.10
N SER A 125 -0.66 -17.26 4.63
CA SER A 125 -0.14 -18.34 3.80
C SER A 125 -1.32 -18.95 3.01
N ASN A 126 -1.25 -18.99 1.68
CA ASN A 126 -2.27 -19.60 0.82
C ASN A 126 -2.31 -21.14 0.98
N GLY A 127 -2.12 -21.68 2.19
CA GLY A 127 -1.88 -23.10 2.45
C GLY A 127 -0.65 -23.65 1.71
N GLY A 128 0.36 -22.82 1.46
CA GLY A 128 1.53 -23.17 0.63
C GLY A 128 1.32 -23.01 -0.89
N GLY A 129 0.21 -22.41 -1.33
CA GLY A 129 -0.02 -22.11 -2.74
C GLY A 129 0.81 -20.93 -3.25
N SER A 130 1.75 -21.19 -4.17
CA SER A 130 2.53 -20.18 -4.91
C SER A 130 1.73 -19.48 -6.02
N VAL A 131 0.42 -19.72 -6.11
CA VAL A 131 -0.43 -19.24 -7.18
C VAL A 131 -1.25 -18.07 -6.66
N ALA A 132 -1.10 -16.92 -7.30
CA ALA A 132 -1.91 -15.74 -7.03
C ALA A 132 -3.38 -16.03 -7.42
N PRO A 133 -4.38 -15.54 -6.65
CA PRO A 133 -5.78 -15.70 -7.02
C PRO A 133 -6.09 -15.28 -8.47
N ALA A 134 -7.03 -15.96 -9.12
CA ALA A 134 -7.48 -15.57 -10.45
C ALA A 134 -8.43 -14.37 -10.36
N VAL A 135 -7.87 -13.15 -10.27
CA VAL A 135 -8.59 -11.88 -10.22
C VAL A 135 -8.25 -10.99 -11.43
N PHE A 136 -9.03 -9.95 -11.67
CA PHE A 136 -8.91 -9.09 -12.87
C PHE A 136 -7.79 -8.05 -12.78
N GLY A 137 -7.14 -7.96 -11.63
CA GLY A 137 -6.05 -7.04 -11.36
C GLY A 137 -5.66 -7.09 -9.90
N TYR A 138 -4.57 -6.42 -9.58
CA TYR A 138 -4.10 -6.24 -8.21
C TYR A 138 -3.83 -4.78 -7.96
N ARG A 139 -4.13 -4.31 -6.76
CA ARG A 139 -3.57 -3.08 -6.25
C ARG A 139 -2.68 -3.35 -5.05
N LEU A 140 -1.59 -2.59 -5.00
CA LEU A 140 -0.62 -2.62 -3.91
C LEU A 140 -0.68 -1.26 -3.23
N PHE A 141 -0.86 -1.24 -1.91
CA PHE A 141 -0.86 0.01 -1.15
C PHE A 141 -0.18 -0.19 0.20
N VAL A 142 0.43 0.88 0.69
CA VAL A 142 1.04 0.90 2.02
C VAL A 142 -0.08 0.86 3.04
N TRP A 143 -0.08 -0.15 3.90
CA TRP A 143 -1.01 -0.22 5.02
C TRP A 143 -0.44 0.64 6.15
N SER A 144 -0.82 1.91 6.17
CA SER A 144 -0.61 2.73 7.36
C SER A 144 -1.61 2.26 8.42
N THR A 145 -1.17 1.44 9.37
CA THR A 145 -1.96 1.21 10.60
C THR A 145 -2.32 2.54 11.28
N ALA A 146 -1.52 3.59 11.04
CA ALA A 146 -1.73 4.95 11.52
C ALA A 146 -2.93 5.72 10.93
N ASN A 147 -3.64 5.19 9.94
CA ASN A 147 -4.82 5.88 9.38
C ASN A 147 -5.99 4.90 9.20
N GLY A 148 -6.83 4.81 10.23
CA GLY A 148 -8.27 4.51 10.09
C GLY A 148 -9.05 5.59 9.34
N SER A 149 -8.40 6.31 8.42
CA SER A 149 -8.97 7.32 7.54
C SER A 149 -8.33 7.15 6.17
N SER A 150 -9.08 6.56 5.25
CA SER A 150 -8.82 6.57 3.81
C SER A 150 -9.01 7.98 3.22
N GLU A 151 -8.37 9.00 3.79
CA GLU A 151 -8.10 10.24 3.05
C GLU A 151 -6.89 10.02 2.15
N GLU A 152 -7.15 9.28 1.07
CA GLU A 152 -6.38 9.39 -0.16
C GLU A 152 -6.36 10.87 -0.54
N THR A 153 -5.19 11.50 -0.44
CA THR A 153 -4.99 12.86 -0.94
C THR A 153 -5.21 12.83 -2.45
N GLN A 154 -6.44 13.12 -2.86
CA GLN A 154 -6.72 13.48 -4.24
C GLN A 154 -5.92 14.74 -4.53
N VAL A 155 -4.85 14.59 -5.32
CA VAL A 155 -4.28 15.72 -6.03
C VAL A 155 -5.34 16.14 -7.04
N ALA A 156 -6.21 17.06 -6.63
CA ALA A 156 -7.16 17.71 -7.50
C ALA A 156 -6.35 18.43 -8.60
N ALA A 157 -6.33 17.84 -9.79
CA ALA A 157 -5.95 18.55 -10.99
C ALA A 157 -6.92 19.73 -11.12
N SER A 158 -6.42 20.94 -10.87
CA SER A 158 -7.17 22.16 -11.11
C SER A 158 -7.55 22.19 -12.60
N PRO A 159 -8.83 22.43 -12.95
CA PRO A 159 -9.20 22.59 -14.35
C PRO A 159 -8.54 23.85 -14.92
N PRO A 160 -8.14 23.85 -16.20
CA PRO A 160 -7.55 25.01 -16.83
C PRO A 160 -8.56 26.15 -16.85
N GLU A 161 -8.18 27.29 -16.29
CA GLU A 161 -8.93 28.55 -16.35
C GLU A 161 -9.28 28.86 -17.81
N HIS A 162 -10.56 28.75 -18.15
CA HIS A 162 -11.09 29.29 -19.39
C HIS A 162 -11.16 30.82 -19.25
N GLY A 163 -10.21 31.50 -19.87
CA GLY A 163 -10.22 32.96 -20.04
C GLY A 163 -11.52 33.41 -20.71
N GLY A 164 -12.42 33.98 -19.91
CA GLY A 164 -13.62 34.63 -20.39
C GLY A 164 -13.28 35.93 -21.11
N ALA A 165 -13.58 35.99 -22.40
CA ALA A 165 -13.55 37.23 -23.18
C ALA A 165 -14.64 38.20 -22.69
N ALA A 166 -14.25 39.47 -22.50
CA ALA A 166 -15.16 40.55 -22.13
C ALA A 166 -16.18 40.85 -23.25
N PRO A 167 -17.44 41.16 -22.93
CA PRO A 167 -18.42 41.61 -23.92
C PRO A 167 -18.15 43.06 -24.35
N PRO A 168 -18.51 43.46 -25.59
CA PRO A 168 -18.32 44.81 -26.06
C PRO A 168 -19.31 45.78 -25.42
N SER A 169 -18.79 46.95 -25.01
CA SER A 169 -19.59 48.09 -24.55
C SER A 169 -20.54 48.56 -25.65
N GLN A 170 -21.84 48.57 -25.37
CA GLN A 170 -22.81 49.29 -26.18
C GLN A 170 -22.88 50.73 -25.67
N ASN A 171 -22.38 51.66 -26.49
CA ASN A 171 -22.75 53.07 -26.41
C ASN A 171 -24.15 53.22 -26.99
N LEU A 172 -25.08 53.75 -26.21
CA LEU A 172 -26.17 54.65 -26.62
C LEU A 172 -26.77 55.32 -25.38
#